data_AF-A0A850DHQ1-F1
#
_entry.id   AF-A0A850DHQ1-F1
#
_cell.length_a   1.000
_cell.length_b   1.000
_cell.length_c   1.000
_cell.angle_alpha   90.00
_cell.angle_beta   90.00
_cell.angle_gamma   90.00
#
_symmetry.space_group_name_H-M   'P 1'
#
loop_
_entity.id
_entity.type
_entity.pdbx_description
1 polymer ?
#
loop_
_entity_poly.entity_id
_entity_poly.type
_entity_poly.pdbx_seq_one_letter_code
_entity_poly.pdbx_strand_id
1 'polypeptide(L)'
;MAAHGGAGASTLTRWWPMTADTGGAWPASPDTTQLVVLAARECMPGLAAAATRLREWHAQLAPDGVVVVGLVLSAARPGRVPDPVRRYCDIVSPLVAGAIYRIGWHDDLVSLERGDLSPYDPSVPRPPARRRAGLASSAPRDVCRAAQQITQSIAELQKTGILNQL
;
A
#
# COMPACT_ATOMS: atom_id res chain seq x y z
N MET A 1 -5.52 3.74 -3.23
CA MET A 1 -6.37 4.74 -2.54
C MET A 1 -5.75 5.12 -1.19
N ALA A 2 -5.73 6.40 -0.83
CA ALA A 2 -5.34 6.90 0.48
C ALA A 2 -6.50 6.78 1.49
N ALA A 3 -6.26 6.17 2.65
CA ALA A 3 -7.26 6.14 3.72
C ALA A 3 -7.49 7.54 4.34
N HIS A 4 -6.48 8.40 4.30
CA HIS A 4 -6.49 9.75 4.87
C HIS A 4 -5.47 10.67 4.17
N GLY A 5 -5.53 11.98 4.44
CA GLY A 5 -4.51 12.93 4.01
C GLY A 5 -3.13 12.57 4.58
N GLY A 6 -2.10 12.52 3.74
CA GLY A 6 -0.74 12.13 4.15
C GLY A 6 -0.54 10.61 4.32
N ALA A 7 -1.41 9.76 3.77
CA ALA A 7 -1.25 8.30 3.79
C ALA A 7 -0.06 7.78 2.97
N GLY A 8 0.53 8.62 2.11
CA GLY A 8 1.67 8.25 1.26
C GLY A 8 1.30 7.62 -0.09
N ALA A 9 0.01 7.61 -0.49
CA ALA A 9 -0.44 7.01 -1.75
C ALA A 9 0.34 7.55 -2.98
N SER A 10 0.42 8.87 -3.15
CA SER A 10 1.24 9.50 -4.21
C SER A 10 2.73 9.15 -4.18
N THR A 11 3.31 8.83 -3.02
CA THR A 11 4.70 8.35 -2.92
C THR A 11 4.78 6.89 -3.38
N LEU A 12 3.82 6.06 -2.98
CA LEU A 12 3.75 4.65 -3.39
C LEU A 12 3.56 4.51 -4.91
N THR A 13 2.76 5.37 -5.55
CA THR A 13 2.59 5.32 -7.01
C THR A 13 3.83 5.73 -7.78
N ARG A 14 4.72 6.55 -7.20
CA ARG A 14 6.05 6.79 -7.77
C ARG A 14 6.92 5.56 -7.73
N TRP A 15 6.86 4.80 -6.64
CA TRP A 15 7.58 3.54 -6.54
C TRP A 15 6.93 2.41 -7.34
N TRP A 16 5.61 2.41 -7.56
CA TRP A 16 4.89 1.35 -8.26
C TRP A 16 4.17 1.94 -9.47
N PRO A 17 4.86 2.12 -10.62
CA PRO A 17 4.31 2.80 -11.80
C PRO A 17 3.03 2.16 -12.38
N MET A 18 2.77 0.90 -12.07
CA MET A 18 1.54 0.18 -12.46
C MET A 18 0.31 0.59 -11.64
N THR A 19 0.44 1.49 -10.67
CA THR A 19 -0.64 1.91 -9.77
C THR A 19 -1.01 3.37 -9.98
N ALA A 20 -2.27 3.72 -9.70
CA ALA A 20 -2.78 5.08 -9.76
C ALA A 20 -3.21 5.58 -8.37
N ASP A 21 -3.03 6.88 -8.11
CA ASP A 21 -3.47 7.51 -6.87
C ASP A 21 -4.88 8.06 -7.06
N THR A 22 -5.86 7.42 -6.44
CA THR A 22 -7.26 7.89 -6.42
C THR A 22 -7.52 8.92 -5.32
N GLY A 23 -6.48 9.37 -4.62
CA GLY A 23 -6.62 10.17 -3.41
C GLY A 23 -7.46 9.42 -2.38
N GLY A 24 -8.39 10.12 -1.74
CA GLY A 24 -9.31 9.53 -0.76
C GLY A 24 -10.57 8.88 -1.35
N ALA A 25 -10.70 8.82 -2.68
CA ALA A 25 -11.90 8.33 -3.36
C ALA A 25 -11.71 6.88 -3.83
N TRP A 26 -12.78 6.09 -3.73
CA TRP A 26 -12.83 4.77 -4.35
C TRP A 26 -12.72 4.90 -5.87
N PRO A 27 -12.02 3.98 -6.57
CA PRO A 27 -12.11 3.95 -8.02
C PRO A 27 -13.56 3.68 -8.42
N ALA A 28 -14.07 4.48 -9.35
CA ALA A 28 -15.45 4.41 -9.82
C ALA A 28 -15.55 4.35 -11.35
N SER A 29 -14.44 4.56 -12.07
CA SER A 29 -14.43 4.44 -13.53
C SER A 29 -14.26 2.97 -13.92
N PRO A 30 -15.20 2.37 -14.67
CA PRO A 30 -15.10 0.98 -15.12
C PRO A 30 -13.95 0.77 -16.12
N ASP A 31 -13.45 1.84 -16.74
CA ASP A 31 -12.29 1.81 -17.64
C ASP A 31 -10.96 1.66 -16.90
N THR A 32 -10.99 1.72 -15.56
CA THR A 32 -9.82 1.56 -14.69
C THR A 32 -9.90 0.29 -13.87
N THR A 33 -8.76 -0.18 -13.36
CA THR A 33 -8.76 -1.32 -12.45
C THR A 33 -9.55 -1.01 -11.19
N GLN A 34 -10.37 -1.98 -10.76
CA GLN A 34 -11.12 -1.93 -9.50
C GLN A 34 -10.34 -2.59 -8.35
N LEU A 35 -9.09 -3.00 -8.59
CA LEU A 35 -8.21 -3.56 -7.58
C LEU A 35 -7.58 -2.45 -6.75
N VAL A 36 -7.87 -2.45 -5.46
CA VAL A 36 -7.47 -1.38 -4.53
C VAL A 36 -6.49 -1.92 -3.50
N VAL A 37 -5.32 -1.29 -3.43
CA VAL A 37 -4.54 -1.26 -2.19
C VAL A 37 -4.83 0.04 -1.44
N LEU A 38 -5.21 -0.10 -0.16
CA LEU A 38 -5.37 1.02 0.74
C LEU A 38 -4.00 1.44 1.28
N ALA A 39 -3.71 2.73 1.31
CA ALA A 39 -2.52 3.26 1.96
C ALA A 39 -2.91 3.96 3.26
N ALA A 40 -2.14 3.75 4.32
CA ALA A 40 -2.26 4.49 5.57
C ALA A 40 -0.90 4.61 6.27
N ARG A 41 -0.79 5.58 7.19
CA ARG A 41 0.34 5.63 8.12
C ARG A 41 0.12 4.63 9.26
N GLU A 42 1.19 3.96 9.69
CA GLU A 42 1.18 3.05 10.85
C GLU A 42 1.16 3.86 12.16
N CYS A 43 0.02 4.50 12.41
CA CYS A 43 -0.32 5.30 13.59
C CYS A 43 -1.81 5.17 13.90
N MET A 44 -2.25 5.57 15.10
CA MET A 44 -3.67 5.44 15.51
C MET A 44 -4.64 6.13 14.54
N PRO A 45 -4.45 7.40 14.11
CA PRO A 45 -5.34 8.03 13.15
C PRO A 45 -5.34 7.32 11.79
N GLY A 46 -4.18 6.86 11.32
CA GLY A 46 -4.07 6.17 10.03
C GLY A 46 -4.79 4.82 10.03
N LEU A 47 -4.61 4.02 11.09
CA LEU A 47 -5.33 2.76 11.27
C LEU A 47 -6.84 2.96 11.46
N ALA A 48 -7.26 4.01 12.17
CA ALA A 48 -8.68 4.33 12.33
C ALA A 48 -9.32 4.68 10.98
N ALA A 49 -8.67 5.53 10.18
CA ALA A 49 -9.14 5.86 8.84
C ALA A 49 -9.17 4.65 7.90
N ALA A 50 -8.14 3.79 7.96
CA ALA A 50 -8.11 2.55 7.20
C ALA A 50 -9.26 1.61 7.59
N ALA A 51 -9.51 1.46 8.89
CA ALA A 51 -10.62 0.65 9.40
C ALA A 51 -11.98 1.18 8.92
N THR A 52 -12.18 2.50 8.87
CA THR A 52 -13.39 3.09 8.29
C THR A 52 -13.57 2.71 6.83
N ARG A 53 -12.54 2.89 5.98
CA ARG A 53 -12.62 2.51 4.56
C ARG A 53 -12.85 1.01 4.36
N LEU A 54 -12.17 0.18 5.16
CA LEU A 54 -12.37 -1.26 5.08
C LEU A 54 -13.78 -1.68 5.47
N ARG A 55 -14.37 -1.04 6.49
CA ARG A 55 -15.77 -1.27 6.85
C ARG A 55 -16.75 -0.77 5.78
N GLU A 56 -16.48 0.37 5.14
CA GLU A 56 -17.26 0.85 3.99
C GLU A 56 -17.28 -0.20 2.87
N TRP A 57 -16.12 -0.77 2.54
CA TRP A 57 -16.01 -1.83 1.53
C TRP A 57 -16.76 -3.10 1.93
N HIS A 58 -16.60 -3.59 3.17
CA HIS A 58 -17.34 -4.74 3.69
C HIS A 58 -18.86 -4.52 3.76
N ALA A 59 -19.28 -3.28 3.98
CA ALA A 59 -20.69 -2.88 3.95
C ALA A 59 -21.23 -2.63 2.54
N GLN A 60 -20.45 -2.94 1.49
CA GLN A 60 -20.80 -2.73 0.08
C GLN A 60 -21.17 -1.27 -0.24
N LEU A 61 -20.50 -0.32 0.43
CA LEU A 61 -20.65 1.13 0.17
C LEU A 61 -19.60 1.66 -0.82
N ALA A 62 -18.64 0.82 -1.22
CA ALA A 62 -17.74 1.10 -2.33
C ALA A 62 -18.47 0.90 -3.67
N PRO A 63 -18.06 1.56 -4.76
CA PRO A 63 -18.57 1.28 -6.10
C PRO A 63 -18.51 -0.20 -6.47
N ASP A 64 -19.43 -0.63 -7.33
CA ASP A 64 -19.50 -2.01 -7.81
C ASP A 64 -18.17 -2.45 -8.45
N GLY A 65 -17.80 -3.71 -8.23
CA GLY A 65 -16.57 -4.28 -8.77
C GLY A 65 -15.32 -3.99 -7.93
N VAL A 66 -15.36 -3.09 -6.94
CA VAL A 66 -14.21 -2.76 -6.10
C VAL A 66 -13.77 -3.94 -5.25
N VAL A 67 -12.51 -4.33 -5.38
CA VAL A 67 -11.87 -5.34 -4.54
C VAL A 67 -10.66 -4.78 -3.84
N VAL A 68 -10.66 -4.86 -2.51
CA VAL A 68 -9.50 -4.51 -1.70
C VAL A 68 -8.52 -5.68 -1.66
N VAL A 69 -7.34 -5.48 -2.22
CA VAL A 69 -6.22 -6.46 -2.29
C VAL A 69 -5.37 -6.44 -1.01
N GLY A 70 -5.46 -5.36 -0.23
CA GLY A 70 -4.81 -5.27 1.07
C GLY A 70 -4.58 -3.84 1.56
N LEU A 71 -3.84 -3.73 2.66
CA LEU A 71 -3.52 -2.47 3.33
C LEU A 71 -2.00 -2.29 3.41
N VAL A 72 -1.51 -1.22 2.80
CA VAL A 72 -0.12 -0.74 2.87
C VAL A 72 0.01 0.21 4.05
N LEU A 73 0.88 -0.15 5.00
CA LEU A 73 1.20 0.65 6.17
C LEU A 73 2.60 1.25 6.03
N SER A 74 2.66 2.57 5.95
CA SER A 74 3.93 3.31 5.97
C SER A 74 4.28 3.72 7.40
N ALA A 75 5.49 3.39 7.84
CA ALA A 75 5.96 3.69 9.19
C ALA A 75 5.82 5.18 9.51
N ALA A 76 5.20 5.50 10.66
CA ALA A 76 4.98 6.87 11.07
C ALA A 76 6.27 7.59 11.54
N ARG A 77 7.25 6.83 12.00
CA ARG A 77 8.54 7.27 12.56
C ARG A 77 9.58 6.15 12.40
N PRO A 78 10.89 6.42 12.58
CA PRO A 78 11.88 5.35 12.70
C PRO A 78 11.68 4.51 13.97
N GLY A 79 12.18 3.27 13.92
CA GLY A 79 12.23 2.37 15.08
C GLY A 79 10.95 1.56 15.31
N ARG A 80 10.77 1.11 16.56
CA ARG A 80 9.68 0.20 16.94
C ARG A 80 8.32 0.89 16.92
N VAL A 81 7.33 0.21 16.34
CA VAL A 81 5.90 0.56 16.39
C VAL A 81 5.40 0.45 17.83
N PRO A 82 4.78 1.51 18.40
CA PRO A 82 4.21 1.46 19.74
C PRO A 82 3.18 0.35 19.90
N ASP A 83 3.17 -0.32 21.06
CA ASP A 83 2.29 -1.46 21.31
C ASP A 83 0.79 -1.17 21.09
N PRO A 84 0.24 0.01 21.46
CA PRO A 84 -1.16 0.33 21.15
C PRO A 84 -1.47 0.34 19.65
N VAL A 85 -0.57 0.89 18.83
CA VAL A 85 -0.70 0.92 17.36
C VAL A 85 -0.66 -0.50 16.80
N ARG A 86 0.27 -1.31 17.31
CA ARG A 86 0.45 -2.70 16.87
C ARG A 86 -0.78 -3.55 17.19
N ARG A 87 -1.30 -3.45 18.42
CA ARG A 87 -2.56 -4.12 18.82
C ARG A 87 -3.75 -3.68 17.97
N TYR A 88 -3.84 -2.39 17.64
CA TYR A 88 -4.93 -1.94 16.79
C TYR A 88 -4.78 -2.42 15.34
N CYS A 89 -3.55 -2.51 14.84
CA CYS A 89 -3.28 -3.16 13.56
C CYS A 89 -3.72 -4.63 13.55
N ASP A 90 -3.53 -5.36 14.65
CA ASP A 90 -3.98 -6.75 14.77
C ASP A 90 -5.51 -6.87 14.69
N ILE A 91 -6.25 -5.85 15.15
CA ILE A 91 -7.72 -5.77 15.03
C ILE A 91 -8.15 -5.43 13.59
N VAL A 92 -7.38 -4.59 12.88
CA VAL A 92 -7.69 -4.17 11.50
C VAL A 92 -7.31 -5.25 10.49
N SER A 93 -6.25 -6.01 10.74
CA SER A 93 -5.68 -6.99 9.82
C SER A 93 -6.67 -8.04 9.28
N PRO A 94 -7.61 -8.59 10.09
CA PRO A 94 -8.63 -9.50 9.59
C PRO A 94 -9.55 -8.90 8.53
N LEU A 95 -9.76 -7.57 8.50
CA LEU A 95 -10.59 -6.91 7.48
C LEU A 95 -10.00 -7.02 6.06
N VAL A 96 -8.72 -7.37 5.95
CA VAL A 96 -8.02 -7.65 4.68
C VAL A 96 -7.41 -9.05 4.67
N ALA A 97 -7.98 -10.00 5.42
CA ALA A 97 -7.50 -11.39 5.49
C ALA A 97 -5.99 -11.53 5.78
N GLY A 98 -5.41 -10.60 6.55
CA GLY A 98 -3.97 -10.62 6.86
C GLY A 98 -3.07 -9.93 5.83
N ALA A 99 -3.59 -9.45 4.70
CA ALA A 99 -2.84 -8.80 3.63
C ALA A 99 -2.35 -7.38 4.00
N ILE A 100 -1.41 -7.33 4.95
CA ILE A 100 -0.74 -6.11 5.42
C ILE A 100 0.66 -6.04 4.82
N TYR A 101 0.93 -4.98 4.06
CA TYR A 101 2.24 -4.72 3.47
C TYR A 101 2.89 -3.53 4.18
N ARG A 102 4.12 -3.68 4.67
CA ARG A 102 4.79 -2.63 5.45
C ARG A 102 5.89 -1.95 4.66
N ILE A 103 5.85 -0.63 4.66
CA ILE A 103 6.92 0.23 4.18
C ILE A 103 7.56 0.90 5.40
N GLY A 104 8.87 0.71 5.56
CA GLY A 104 9.66 1.28 6.62
C GLY A 104 9.82 2.80 6.51
N TRP A 105 10.44 3.37 7.54
CA TRP A 105 10.84 4.76 7.52
C TRP A 105 12.10 4.93 6.66
N HIS A 106 12.08 5.92 5.76
CA HIS A 106 13.21 6.29 4.92
C HIS A 106 13.46 7.79 5.11
N ASP A 107 14.57 8.14 5.77
CA ASP A 107 14.91 9.52 6.10
C ASP A 107 15.00 10.43 4.86
N ASP A 108 15.53 9.88 3.76
CA ASP A 108 15.67 10.59 2.49
C ASP A 108 14.33 11.15 1.95
N LEU A 109 13.17 10.57 2.31
CA LEU A 109 11.86 11.10 1.93
C LEU A 109 11.56 12.50 2.50
N VAL A 110 12.28 12.93 3.53
CA VAL A 110 12.14 14.27 4.12
C VAL A 110 12.83 15.34 3.26
N SER A 111 13.86 14.96 2.50
CA SER A 111 14.70 15.90 1.75
C SER A 111 14.63 15.72 0.23
N LEU A 112 14.16 14.57 -0.25
CA LEU A 112 13.95 14.30 -1.68
C LEU A 112 12.57 14.75 -2.14
N GLU A 113 12.51 15.28 -3.35
CA GLU A 113 11.21 15.46 -3.99
C GLU A 113 10.67 14.10 -4.46
N ARG A 114 9.34 13.96 -4.46
CA ARG A 114 8.70 12.74 -4.98
C ARG A 114 9.06 12.44 -6.43
N GLY A 115 9.37 13.47 -7.23
CA GLY A 115 9.78 13.30 -8.62
C GLY A 115 11.11 12.57 -8.79
N ASP A 116 11.97 12.64 -7.77
CA ASP A 116 13.31 12.07 -7.82
C ASP A 116 13.35 10.59 -7.43
N LEU A 117 12.23 10.03 -6.95
CA LEU A 117 12.18 8.64 -6.51
C LEU A 117 12.31 7.68 -7.69
N SER A 118 13.28 6.77 -7.60
CA SER A 118 13.46 5.73 -8.60
C SER A 118 12.33 4.69 -8.48
N PRO A 119 11.63 4.37 -9.57
CA PRO A 119 10.55 3.40 -9.55
C PRO A 119 11.07 1.98 -9.28
N TYR A 120 10.19 1.13 -8.78
CA TYR A 120 10.40 -0.31 -8.80
C TYR A 120 10.29 -0.82 -10.23
N ASP A 121 11.34 -1.50 -10.69
CA ASP A 121 11.33 -2.25 -11.94
C ASP A 121 11.55 -3.74 -11.63
N PRO A 122 10.55 -4.62 -11.88
CA PRO A 122 10.69 -6.06 -11.67
C PRO A 122 11.71 -6.71 -12.63
N SER A 123 12.01 -6.08 -13.77
CA SER A 123 12.91 -6.61 -14.80
C SER A 123 14.39 -6.35 -14.49
N VAL A 124 14.68 -5.36 -13.64
CA VAL A 124 16.05 -5.00 -13.27
C VAL A 124 16.54 -5.92 -12.15
N PRO A 125 17.63 -6.70 -12.36
CA PRO A 125 18.18 -7.53 -11.32
C PRO A 125 18.65 -6.66 -10.15
N ARG A 126 18.29 -7.08 -8.93
CA ARG A 126 18.55 -6.29 -7.73
C ARG A 126 20.06 -6.05 -7.56
N PRO A 127 20.51 -4.81 -7.35
CA PRO A 127 21.91 -4.57 -7.07
C PRO A 127 22.36 -5.31 -5.80
N PRO A 128 23.62 -5.76 -5.73
CA PRO A 128 24.17 -6.43 -4.55
C PRO A 128 23.97 -5.55 -3.31
N ALA A 129 23.84 -6.16 -2.14
CA ALA A 129 23.43 -5.49 -0.88
C ALA A 129 24.43 -4.44 -0.33
N ARG A 130 25.46 -4.04 -1.09
CA ARG A 130 26.49 -3.11 -0.63
C ARG A 130 26.00 -1.68 -0.81
N ARG A 131 25.80 -1.03 0.35
CA ARG A 131 25.22 0.31 0.59
C ARG A 131 23.70 0.39 0.39
N ARG A 132 23.04 1.14 1.29
CA ARG A 132 21.71 1.68 1.01
C ARG A 132 21.89 2.59 -0.20
N ALA A 133 21.47 2.12 -1.38
CA ALA A 133 21.31 3.00 -2.53
C ALA A 133 20.28 4.07 -2.13
N GLY A 134 20.58 5.34 -2.41
CA GLY A 134 19.63 6.42 -2.14
C GLY A 134 18.32 6.17 -2.89
N LEU A 135 17.22 6.70 -2.38
CA LEU A 135 15.90 6.47 -2.98
C LEU A 135 15.80 6.94 -4.45
N ALA A 136 16.69 7.85 -4.85
CA ALA A 136 16.81 8.32 -6.23
C ALA A 136 17.52 7.35 -7.19
N SER A 137 18.25 6.37 -6.67
CA SER A 137 18.98 5.39 -7.49
C SER A 137 18.21 4.07 -7.65
N SER A 138 17.42 3.68 -6.65
CA SER A 138 16.62 2.44 -6.71
C SER A 138 15.51 2.42 -5.67
N ALA A 139 14.40 1.76 -5.98
CA ALA A 139 13.34 1.50 -5.01
C ALA A 139 13.85 0.71 -3.77
N PRO A 140 13.41 1.08 -2.56
CA PRO A 140 13.78 0.36 -1.33
C PRO A 140 13.40 -1.12 -1.30
N ARG A 141 14.12 -1.87 -0.46
CA ARG A 141 13.97 -3.33 -0.35
C ARG A 141 12.58 -3.79 0.08
N ASP A 142 12.00 -3.08 1.03
CA ASP A 142 10.65 -3.25 1.56
C ASP A 142 9.59 -2.86 0.53
N VAL A 143 9.82 -1.79 -0.23
CA VAL A 143 8.97 -1.36 -1.35
C VAL A 143 8.91 -2.42 -2.45
N CYS A 144 10.06 -2.99 -2.86
CA CYS A 144 10.09 -4.10 -3.81
C CYS A 144 9.35 -5.33 -3.29
N ARG A 145 9.55 -5.67 -2.00
CA ARG A 145 8.91 -6.83 -1.36
C ARG A 145 7.39 -6.65 -1.33
N ALA A 146 6.91 -5.48 -0.93
CA ALA A 146 5.48 -5.18 -0.90
C ALA A 146 4.85 -5.29 -2.29
N ALA A 147 5.51 -4.78 -3.35
CA ALA A 147 5.04 -4.98 -4.73
C ALA A 147 4.84 -6.46 -5.07
N GLN A 148 5.85 -7.29 -4.79
CA GLN A 148 5.79 -8.74 -5.05
C GLN A 148 4.66 -9.43 -4.27
N GLN A 149 4.46 -9.05 -3.00
CA GLN A 149 3.40 -9.60 -2.17
C GLN A 149 2.00 -9.17 -2.64
N ILE A 150 1.86 -7.93 -3.12
CA ILE A 150 0.61 -7.45 -3.73
C ILE A 150 0.32 -8.23 -5.00
N THR A 151 1.29 -8.40 -5.90
CA THR A 151 1.11 -9.20 -7.12
C THR A 151 0.71 -10.63 -6.80
N GLN A 152 1.34 -11.25 -5.79
CA GLN A 152 0.97 -12.59 -5.34
C GLN A 152 -0.47 -12.64 -4.82
N SER A 153 -0.89 -11.66 -4.03
CA SER A 153 -2.25 -11.59 -3.48
C SER A 153 -3.30 -11.39 -4.59
N ILE A 154 -2.99 -10.59 -5.61
CA ILE A 154 -3.84 -10.47 -6.80
C ILE A 154 -3.97 -11.83 -7.50
N ALA A 155 -2.86 -12.54 -7.71
CA ALA A 155 -2.88 -13.86 -8.34
C ALA A 155 -3.68 -14.90 -7.52
N GLU A 156 -3.64 -14.83 -6.19
CA GLU A 156 -4.45 -15.68 -5.30
C GLU A 156 -5.94 -15.35 -5.37
N LEU A 157 -6.30 -14.06 -5.43
CA LEU A 157 -7.68 -13.61 -5.64
C LEU A 157 -8.23 -14.04 -7.02
N GLN A 158 -7.38 -14.13 -8.05
CA GLN A 158 -7.76 -14.68 -9.36
C GLN A 158 -8.05 -16.19 -9.26
N LYS A 159 -7.18 -16.94 -8.56
CA LYS A 159 -7.34 -18.40 -8.39
C LYS A 159 -8.58 -18.80 -7.60
N THR A 160 -8.96 -18.00 -6.61
CA THR A 160 -10.18 -18.22 -5.81
C THR A 160 -11.47 -17.87 -6.56
N GLY A 161 -11.36 -17.30 -7.76
CA GLY A 161 -12.52 -16.90 -8.58
C GLY A 161 -13.17 -15.60 -8.13
N ILE A 162 -12.69 -14.96 -7.06
CA ILE A 162 -13.23 -13.70 -6.54
C ILE A 162 -13.19 -12.60 -7.61
N LEU A 163 -12.11 -12.54 -8.40
CA LEU A 163 -11.99 -11.55 -9.49
C LEU A 163 -12.71 -11.95 -10.79
N ASN A 164 -13.12 -13.22 -10.93
CA ASN A 164 -13.86 -13.69 -12.10
C ASN A 164 -15.39 -13.56 -11.92
N GLN A 165 -15.83 -13.10 -10.75
CA GLN A 165 -17.24 -12.90 -10.38
C GLN A 165 -17.65 -11.42 -10.36
N LEU A 166 -16.76 -10.51 -10.79
CA LEU A 166 -16.97 -9.07 -10.93
C LEU A 166 -17.22 -8.75 -12.41
#